data_AF-A0AA44Y4M3-F1
#
_entry.id   AF-A0AA44Y4M3-F1
#
_cell.length_a   1.000
_cell.length_b   1.000
_cell.length_c   1.000
_cell.angle_alpha   90.00
_cell.angle_beta   90.00
_cell.angle_gamma   90.00
#
_symmetry.space_group_name_H-M   'P 1'
#
loop_
_entity.id
_entity.type
_entity.pdbx_description
1 polymer ?
#
loop_
_entity_poly.entity_id
_entity_poly.type
_entity_poly.pdbx_seq_one_letter_code
_entity_poly.pdbx_strand_id
1 'polypeptide(L)'
;MDNGASEQIPAILTTMPLYQRISIENPDGVSVRGVIMYSGKFDSFCPGCGMSATFGGVVTDEWKHTMDVHFRSISAASLSAVSRGNLRVDDPFAISTFSKTVRCTRDDRHSITSHFQVADDRMYIQKIGQYPSVADVLKGDSRELAPELGRGRAREFNLAITAAAHGVGIGAHVYLRRIFESLVEEAHQLARVRDGWDEEVYEKARMAEKVAMLRSELPTFLAEHPQLYKCSREIGLKNGAVAA
;
A
#
# COMPACT_ATOMS: atom_id res chain seq x y z
N MET A 1 0.40 23.03 -11.96
CA MET A 1 -0.03 22.89 -10.54
C MET A 1 -0.43 21.44 -10.44
N ASP A 2 0.54 20.52 -10.25
CA ASP A 2 0.42 19.10 -10.67
C ASP A 2 0.78 18.14 -9.52
N ASN A 3 0.35 18.44 -8.30
CA ASN A 3 0.83 17.71 -7.12
C ASN A 3 -0.01 16.47 -6.77
N GLY A 4 -1.20 16.27 -7.35
CA GLY A 4 -2.08 15.14 -6.98
C GLY A 4 -1.68 13.79 -7.59
N ALA A 5 -1.46 13.74 -8.91
CA ALA A 5 -1.13 12.49 -9.60
C ALA A 5 0.26 11.94 -9.26
N SER A 6 1.25 12.82 -9.06
CA SER A 6 2.64 12.42 -8.78
C SER A 6 2.80 11.77 -7.41
N GLU A 7 1.93 12.09 -6.46
CA GLU A 7 1.93 11.54 -5.10
C GLU A 7 1.41 10.09 -5.05
N GLN A 8 0.52 9.70 -5.97
CA GLN A 8 -0.05 8.35 -6.02
C GLN A 8 0.87 7.33 -6.72
N ILE A 9 1.72 7.77 -7.65
CA ILE A 9 2.60 6.88 -8.44
C ILE A 9 3.55 6.05 -7.56
N PRO A 10 4.22 6.59 -6.53
CA PRO A 10 5.05 5.80 -5.62
C PRO A 10 4.33 4.58 -5.03
N ALA A 11 3.09 4.76 -4.56
CA ALA A 11 2.29 3.67 -3.98
C ALA A 11 1.91 2.64 -5.06
N ILE A 12 1.52 3.10 -6.25
CA ILE A 12 1.21 2.22 -7.39
C ILE A 12 2.42 1.35 -7.76
N LEU A 13 3.63 1.91 -7.72
CA LEU A 13 4.87 1.22 -8.10
C LEU A 13 5.42 0.28 -7.03
N THR A 14 4.95 0.37 -5.77
CA THR A 14 5.53 -0.38 -4.64
C THR A 14 4.53 -1.18 -3.83
N THR A 15 3.57 -0.52 -3.19
CA THR A 15 2.70 -1.10 -2.16
C THR A 15 1.33 -1.50 -2.68
N MET A 16 0.92 -1.02 -3.86
CA MET A 16 -0.36 -1.39 -4.44
C MET A 16 -0.39 -2.89 -4.78
N PRO A 17 -1.42 -3.62 -4.32
CA PRO A 17 -1.65 -5.02 -4.66
C PRO A 17 -1.70 -5.29 -6.16
N LEU A 18 -1.39 -6.54 -6.52
CA LEU A 18 -1.60 -7.03 -7.88
C LEU A 18 -3.10 -7.12 -8.19
N TYR A 19 -3.41 -6.96 -9.47
CA TYR A 19 -4.74 -6.98 -10.07
C TYR A 19 -5.69 -5.86 -9.63
N GLN A 20 -5.23 -4.92 -8.81
CA GLN A 20 -5.99 -3.72 -8.52
C GLN A 20 -6.04 -2.81 -9.77
N ARG A 21 -7.25 -2.33 -10.07
CA ARG A 21 -7.54 -1.42 -11.18
C ARG A 21 -7.37 0.02 -10.71
N ILE A 22 -6.73 0.84 -11.54
CA ILE A 22 -6.55 2.28 -11.34
C ILE A 22 -7.24 2.97 -12.50
N SER A 23 -8.26 3.77 -12.19
CA SER A 23 -8.95 4.59 -13.19
C SER A 23 -7.97 5.58 -13.82
N ILE A 24 -8.02 5.69 -15.14
CA ILE A 24 -7.25 6.69 -15.87
C ILE A 24 -8.03 8.01 -15.82
N GLU A 25 -7.56 8.95 -15.01
CA GLU A 25 -8.20 10.26 -14.82
C GLU A 25 -7.32 11.36 -15.46
N ASN A 26 -7.88 12.15 -16.37
CA ASN A 26 -7.23 13.31 -16.99
C ASN A 26 -7.95 14.59 -16.54
N PRO A 27 -7.27 15.74 -16.33
CA PRO A 27 -5.83 16.00 -16.53
C PRO A 27 -4.95 15.87 -15.28
N ASP A 28 -5.52 15.85 -14.07
CA ASP A 28 -4.78 15.93 -12.79
C ASP A 28 -4.59 14.58 -12.08
N GLY A 29 -5.03 13.48 -12.71
CA GLY A 29 -5.02 12.12 -12.18
C GLY A 29 -3.95 11.21 -12.78
N VAL A 30 -4.03 9.91 -12.45
CA VAL A 30 -3.06 8.91 -12.94
C VAL A 30 -3.29 8.66 -14.43
N SER A 31 -2.23 8.83 -15.22
CA SER A 31 -2.20 8.50 -16.66
C SER A 31 -1.12 7.48 -16.98
N VAL A 32 -1.32 6.70 -18.05
CA VAL A 32 -0.33 5.71 -18.56
C VAL A 32 1.02 6.39 -18.79
N ARG A 33 1.01 7.54 -19.48
CA ARG A 33 2.20 8.39 -19.68
C ARG A 33 2.85 8.79 -18.37
N GLY A 34 2.07 9.22 -17.38
CA GLY A 34 2.58 9.63 -16.07
C GLY A 34 3.37 8.52 -15.38
N VAL A 35 2.85 7.28 -15.40
CA VAL A 35 3.53 6.13 -14.81
C VAL A 35 4.81 5.77 -15.58
N ILE A 36 4.75 5.70 -16.91
CA ILE A 36 5.91 5.38 -17.77
C ILE A 36 7.03 6.41 -17.57
N MET A 37 6.68 7.70 -17.60
CA MET A 37 7.65 8.79 -17.56
C MET A 37 8.01 9.24 -16.16
N TYR A 38 7.50 8.58 -15.11
CA TYR A 38 7.81 8.94 -13.74
C TYR A 38 9.32 8.90 -13.48
N SER A 39 9.91 10.07 -13.20
CA SER A 39 11.33 10.24 -12.87
C SER A 39 11.53 10.77 -11.45
N GLY A 40 10.46 10.81 -10.65
CA GLY A 40 10.48 11.28 -9.28
C GLY A 40 11.27 10.36 -8.35
N LYS A 41 11.48 10.84 -7.12
CA LYS A 41 12.09 10.08 -6.03
C LYS A 41 11.07 9.88 -4.92
N PHE A 42 11.15 8.74 -4.26
CA PHE A 42 10.34 8.43 -3.09
C PHE A 42 11.10 7.45 -2.19
N ASP A 43 10.73 7.41 -0.91
CA ASP A 43 11.30 6.47 0.03
C ASP A 43 10.46 5.21 0.14
N SER A 44 11.12 4.06 0.19
CA SER A 44 10.51 2.76 0.36
C SER A 44 11.53 1.80 0.99
N PHE A 45 11.05 0.73 1.59
CA PHE A 45 11.94 -0.34 2.02
C PHE A 45 12.60 -1.02 0.80
N CYS A 46 13.90 -1.24 0.87
CA CYS A 46 14.67 -1.93 -0.15
C CYS A 46 15.03 -3.34 0.34
N PRO A 47 14.48 -4.41 -0.27
CA PRO A 47 14.78 -5.79 0.13
C PRO A 47 16.26 -6.16 0.01
N GLY A 48 16.96 -5.61 -1.00
CA GLY A 48 18.39 -5.85 -1.20
C GLY A 48 19.28 -5.17 -0.15
N CYS A 49 18.93 -3.94 0.27
CA CYS A 49 19.64 -3.26 1.35
C CYS A 49 19.20 -3.72 2.75
N GLY A 50 18.00 -4.29 2.86
CA GLY A 50 17.39 -4.69 4.12
C GLY A 50 16.95 -3.51 5.01
N MET A 51 16.79 -2.30 4.46
CA MET A 51 16.39 -1.10 5.19
C MET A 51 15.72 -0.08 4.27
N SER A 52 15.11 0.95 4.86
CA SER A 52 14.53 2.07 4.14
C SER A 52 15.58 2.79 3.29
N ALA A 53 15.25 3.03 2.03
CA ALA A 53 16.09 3.68 1.04
C ALA A 53 15.26 4.52 0.06
N THR A 54 15.92 5.49 -0.57
CA THR A 54 15.32 6.30 -1.62
C THR A 54 15.39 5.56 -2.95
N PHE A 55 14.27 5.53 -3.67
CA PHE A 55 14.17 5.02 -5.03
C PHE A 55 13.97 6.17 -6.02
N GLY A 56 14.60 6.08 -7.18
CA GLY A 56 14.44 7.00 -8.29
C GLY A 56 13.81 6.33 -9.51
N GLY A 57 12.86 7.01 -10.15
CA GLY A 57 12.25 6.57 -11.40
C GLY A 57 13.25 6.52 -12.55
N VAL A 58 13.33 5.38 -13.23
CA VAL A 58 14.18 5.21 -14.41
C VAL A 58 13.36 5.48 -15.66
N VAL A 59 13.80 6.42 -16.48
CA VAL A 59 13.22 6.66 -17.81
C VAL A 59 14.27 6.28 -18.85
N THR A 60 14.06 5.16 -19.52
CA THR A 60 14.95 4.64 -20.57
C THR A 60 14.90 5.53 -21.81
N ASP A 61 16.00 5.59 -22.56
CA ASP A 61 16.04 6.38 -23.80
C ASP A 61 15.09 5.83 -24.87
N GLU A 62 14.77 4.54 -24.85
CA GLU A 62 13.72 3.92 -25.69
C GLU A 62 12.36 4.59 -25.45
N TRP A 63 11.92 4.66 -24.19
CA TRP A 63 10.71 5.38 -23.82
C TRP A 63 10.76 6.87 -24.20
N LYS A 64 11.89 7.55 -23.99
CA LYS A 64 12.04 8.96 -24.40
C LYS A 64 11.87 9.13 -25.91
N HIS A 65 12.59 8.34 -26.70
CA HIS A 65 12.53 8.38 -28.15
C HIS A 65 11.14 8.03 -28.68
N THR A 66 10.52 6.99 -28.13
CA THR A 66 9.18 6.56 -28.57
C THR A 66 8.14 7.63 -28.22
N MET A 67 8.25 8.29 -27.07
CA MET A 67 7.40 9.43 -26.70
C MET A 67 7.68 10.67 -27.57
N ASP A 68 8.94 10.98 -27.88
CA ASP A 68 9.35 12.16 -28.67
C ASP A 68 8.91 12.05 -30.14
N VAL A 69 9.13 10.90 -30.77
CA VAL A 69 8.65 10.62 -32.13
C VAL A 69 7.14 10.72 -32.18
N HIS A 70 6.47 10.24 -31.13
CA HIS A 70 5.02 10.23 -31.08
C HIS A 70 4.42 11.64 -30.86
N PHE A 71 4.99 12.44 -29.96
CA PHE A 71 4.52 13.81 -29.70
C PHE A 71 4.62 14.70 -30.95
N ARG A 72 5.60 14.44 -31.83
CA ARG A 72 5.73 15.10 -33.13
C ARG A 72 4.68 14.65 -34.17
N SER A 73 4.07 13.49 -33.98
CA SER A 73 3.04 12.94 -34.87
C SER A 73 1.61 13.35 -34.51
N ILE A 74 1.40 13.89 -33.29
CA ILE A 74 0.12 14.43 -32.85
C ILE A 74 -0.06 15.82 -33.50
N SER A 75 -1.15 16.00 -34.25
CA SER A 75 -1.45 17.29 -34.88
C SER A 75 -1.65 18.40 -33.83
N ALA A 76 -1.27 19.64 -34.15
CA ALA A 76 -1.53 20.81 -33.29
C ALA A 76 -3.02 20.97 -32.93
N ALA A 77 -3.92 20.53 -33.81
CA ALA A 77 -5.36 20.50 -33.58
C ALA A 77 -5.74 19.50 -32.48
N SER A 78 -5.16 18.30 -32.50
CA SER A 78 -5.33 17.29 -31.45
C SER A 78 -4.82 17.80 -30.10
N LEU A 79 -3.63 18.42 -30.06
CA LEU A 79 -3.07 19.08 -28.85
C LEU A 79 -4.01 20.16 -28.27
N SER A 80 -4.61 20.98 -29.14
CA SER A 80 -5.58 22.01 -28.73
C SER A 80 -6.93 21.47 -28.25
N ALA A 81 -7.28 20.24 -28.62
CA ALA A 81 -8.46 19.53 -28.14
C ALA A 81 -8.22 18.80 -26.82
N VAL A 82 -6.99 18.30 -26.59
CA VAL A 82 -6.53 17.78 -25.28
C VAL A 82 -6.56 18.89 -24.23
N SER A 83 -6.00 20.06 -24.56
CA SER A 83 -5.92 21.22 -23.68
C SER A 83 -7.30 21.78 -23.29
N ARG A 84 -8.34 21.43 -24.05
CA ARG A 84 -9.74 21.82 -23.80
C ARG A 84 -10.61 20.68 -23.23
N GLY A 85 -10.01 19.55 -22.84
CA GLY A 85 -10.72 18.43 -22.20
C GLY A 85 -11.72 17.69 -23.11
N ASN A 86 -11.75 17.96 -24.41
CA ASN A 86 -12.81 17.50 -25.32
C ASN A 86 -12.42 16.31 -26.19
N LEU A 87 -11.17 15.84 -26.13
CA LEU A 87 -10.76 14.59 -26.74
C LEU A 87 -10.29 13.64 -25.63
N ARG A 88 -10.95 12.48 -25.52
CA ARG A 88 -10.24 11.27 -25.06
C ARG A 88 -9.20 11.02 -26.14
N VAL A 89 -7.99 11.50 -25.90
CA VAL A 89 -6.86 11.06 -26.72
C VAL A 89 -6.81 9.57 -26.45
N ASP A 90 -7.25 8.77 -27.41
CA ASP A 90 -6.80 7.39 -27.53
C ASP A 90 -5.31 7.45 -27.21
N ASP A 91 -4.86 6.79 -26.15
CA ASP A 91 -3.43 6.67 -25.91
C ASP A 91 -2.86 6.16 -27.24
N PRO A 92 -2.10 6.98 -27.98
CA PRO A 92 -1.81 6.65 -29.38
C PRO A 92 -0.89 5.45 -29.49
N PHE A 93 -0.32 5.08 -28.35
CA PHE A 93 0.17 3.77 -28.10
C PHE A 93 -0.99 2.81 -27.88
N ALA A 94 -1.19 1.91 -28.82
CA ALA A 94 -1.84 0.62 -28.56
C ALA A 94 -1.01 -0.23 -27.56
N ILE A 95 -0.38 0.36 -26.54
CA ILE A 95 0.26 -0.31 -25.41
C ILE A 95 -0.83 -1.06 -24.68
N SER A 96 -0.89 -2.36 -24.90
CA SER A 96 -1.70 -3.27 -24.08
C SER A 96 -1.02 -3.53 -22.74
N THR A 97 0.32 -3.48 -22.71
CA THR A 97 1.13 -3.79 -21.53
C THR A 97 2.40 -2.95 -21.50
N PHE A 98 2.80 -2.52 -20.30
CA PHE A 98 4.08 -1.83 -20.09
C PHE A 98 4.67 -2.19 -18.73
N SER A 99 5.94 -1.89 -18.53
CA SER A 99 6.62 -2.03 -17.25
C SER A 99 7.27 -0.72 -16.83
N LYS A 100 7.36 -0.52 -15.51
CA LYS A 100 8.06 0.60 -14.91
C LYS A 100 9.03 0.12 -13.86
N THR A 101 10.28 0.54 -13.99
CA THR A 101 11.36 0.25 -13.05
C THR A 101 11.76 1.50 -12.27
N VAL A 102 11.94 1.33 -10.97
CA VAL A 102 12.56 2.29 -10.05
C VAL A 102 13.82 1.67 -9.47
N ARG A 103 14.88 2.45 -9.28
CA ARG A 103 16.17 1.98 -8.77
C ARG A 103 16.47 2.60 -7.41
N CYS A 104 17.02 1.79 -6.51
CA CYS A 104 17.55 2.26 -5.25
C CYS A 104 18.73 3.20 -5.53
N THR A 105 18.78 4.33 -4.83
CA THR A 105 19.89 5.29 -4.98
C THR A 105 21.18 4.83 -4.30
N ARG A 106 21.13 3.80 -3.46
CA ARG A 106 22.29 3.25 -2.73
C ARG A 106 23.03 2.17 -3.50
N ASP A 107 22.31 1.34 -4.26
CA ASP A 107 22.87 0.30 -5.12
C ASP A 107 21.97 0.16 -6.35
N ASP A 108 22.55 0.35 -7.53
CA ASP A 108 21.85 0.37 -8.81
C ASP A 108 21.37 -1.02 -9.26
N ARG A 109 21.89 -2.09 -8.65
CA ARG A 109 21.43 -3.47 -8.84
C ARG A 109 20.11 -3.73 -8.12
N HIS A 110 19.78 -2.93 -7.10
CA HIS A 110 18.51 -3.03 -6.40
C HIS A 110 17.44 -2.20 -7.12
N SER A 111 16.43 -2.88 -7.64
CA SER A 111 15.33 -2.23 -8.35
C SER A 111 13.99 -2.85 -7.97
N ILE A 112 12.93 -2.07 -8.15
CA ILE A 112 11.55 -2.56 -8.11
C ILE A 112 10.99 -2.33 -9.51
N THR A 113 10.51 -3.40 -10.14
CA THR A 113 9.87 -3.38 -11.45
C THR A 113 8.41 -3.79 -11.30
N SER A 114 7.52 -2.91 -11.72
CA SER A 114 6.07 -3.15 -11.77
C SER A 114 5.62 -3.33 -13.22
N HIS A 115 4.75 -4.31 -13.47
CA HIS A 115 4.17 -4.61 -14.77
C HIS A 115 2.69 -4.26 -14.78
N PHE A 116 2.23 -3.62 -15.85
CA PHE A 116 0.89 -3.11 -15.99
C PHE A 116 0.25 -3.60 -17.29
N GLN A 117 -1.05 -3.83 -17.23
CA GLN A 117 -1.93 -4.02 -18.37
C GLN A 117 -2.83 -2.79 -18.49
N VAL A 118 -3.02 -2.29 -19.70
CA VAL A 118 -4.03 -1.27 -20.00
C VAL A 118 -5.28 -2.00 -20.47
N ALA A 119 -6.43 -1.63 -19.92
CA ALA A 119 -7.71 -2.22 -20.33
C ALA A 119 -8.01 -1.93 -21.81
N ASP A 120 -8.75 -2.83 -22.47
CA ASP A 120 -9.14 -2.67 -23.87
C ASP A 120 -9.99 -1.41 -24.09
N ASP A 121 -10.83 -1.07 -23.11
CA ASP A 121 -11.66 0.15 -23.09
C ASP A 121 -10.87 1.42 -22.72
N ARG A 122 -9.59 1.28 -22.37
CA ARG A 122 -8.68 2.36 -21.96
C ARG A 122 -9.17 3.18 -20.76
N MET A 123 -10.07 2.64 -19.93
CA MET A 123 -10.61 3.35 -18.77
C MET A 123 -9.76 3.13 -17.51
N TYR A 124 -9.00 2.03 -17.44
CA TYR A 124 -8.15 1.72 -16.31
C TYR A 124 -6.83 1.06 -16.70
N ILE A 125 -5.83 1.19 -15.82
CA ILE A 125 -4.65 0.33 -15.81
C ILE A 125 -4.73 -0.66 -14.66
N GLN A 126 -4.18 -1.85 -14.85
CA GLN A 126 -4.16 -2.90 -13.85
C GLN A 126 -2.73 -3.38 -13.64
N LYS A 127 -2.28 -3.41 -12.39
CA LYS A 127 -0.95 -3.93 -12.05
C LYS A 127 -0.97 -5.46 -12.10
N ILE A 128 -0.30 -6.07 -13.06
CA ILE A 128 -0.33 -7.53 -13.30
C ILE A 128 0.89 -8.26 -12.73
N GLY A 129 1.93 -7.54 -12.30
CA GLY A 129 3.11 -8.14 -11.69
C GLY A 129 4.02 -7.13 -11.00
N GLN A 130 4.85 -7.62 -10.08
CA GLN A 130 5.92 -6.82 -9.46
C GLN A 130 7.07 -7.73 -9.02
N TYR A 131 8.31 -7.27 -9.21
CA TYR A 131 9.50 -7.85 -8.61
C TYR A 131 10.41 -6.76 -8.01
N PRO A 132 10.93 -6.91 -6.77
CA PRO A 132 10.52 -7.87 -5.74
C PRO A 132 9.03 -7.81 -5.40
N SER A 133 8.51 -8.83 -4.71
CA SER A 133 7.07 -8.89 -4.43
C SER A 133 6.62 -7.72 -3.54
N VAL A 134 5.33 -7.38 -3.58
CA VAL A 134 4.75 -6.36 -2.69
C VAL A 134 5.00 -6.72 -1.22
N ALA A 135 4.93 -8.00 -0.87
CA ALA A 135 5.23 -8.49 0.47
C ALA A 135 6.70 -8.26 0.86
N ASP A 136 7.67 -8.45 -0.05
CA ASP A 136 9.09 -8.18 0.23
C ASP A 136 9.33 -6.70 0.51
N VAL A 137 8.64 -5.83 -0.23
CA VAL A 137 8.70 -4.38 -0.02
C VAL A 137 8.06 -3.99 1.32
N LEU A 138 6.89 -4.56 1.66
CA LEU A 138 6.24 -4.29 2.96
C LEU A 138 6.94 -4.96 4.16
N LYS A 139 7.86 -5.90 3.93
CA LYS A 139 8.56 -6.63 4.99
C LYS A 139 9.46 -5.72 5.85
N GLY A 140 9.82 -4.53 5.37
CA GLY A 140 10.54 -3.53 6.16
C GLY A 140 9.88 -3.26 7.50
N ASP A 141 8.56 -3.04 7.47
CA ASP A 141 7.74 -2.76 8.66
C ASP A 141 7.81 -3.92 9.67
N SER A 142 7.84 -5.17 9.18
CA SER A 142 7.99 -6.36 10.03
C SER A 142 9.31 -6.40 10.78
N ARG A 143 10.39 -5.93 10.16
CA ARG A 143 11.73 -6.05 10.74
C ARG A 143 11.92 -5.09 11.91
N GLU A 144 11.32 -3.91 11.81
CA GLU A 144 11.34 -2.91 12.88
C GLU A 144 10.52 -3.37 14.08
N LEU A 145 9.36 -3.99 13.85
CA LEU A 145 8.41 -4.36 14.91
C LEU A 145 8.62 -5.77 15.48
N ALA A 146 9.24 -6.69 14.75
CA ALA A 146 9.41 -8.08 15.18
C ALA A 146 10.18 -8.27 16.51
N PRO A 147 11.23 -7.50 16.84
CA PRO A 147 11.95 -7.64 18.11
C PRO A 147 11.06 -7.36 19.33
N GLU A 148 10.16 -6.39 19.24
CA GLU A 148 9.26 -5.98 20.34
C GLU A 148 8.06 -6.91 20.48
N LEU A 149 7.67 -7.58 19.40
CA LEU A 149 6.50 -8.45 19.37
C LEU A 149 6.76 -9.87 19.90
N GLY A 150 8.01 -10.33 19.87
CA GLY A 150 8.34 -11.74 20.14
C GLY A 150 7.94 -12.69 19.00
N ARG A 151 8.48 -13.92 19.01
CA ARG A 151 8.44 -14.83 17.82
C ARG A 151 7.02 -15.17 17.34
N GLY A 152 6.08 -15.41 18.26
CA GLY A 152 4.70 -15.79 17.92
C GLY A 152 3.94 -14.67 17.24
N ARG A 153 3.95 -13.46 17.84
CA ARG A 153 3.27 -12.28 17.30
C ARG A 153 3.95 -11.79 16.02
N ALA A 154 5.28 -11.89 15.89
CA ALA A 154 5.99 -11.57 14.66
C ALA A 154 5.56 -12.45 13.48
N ARG A 155 5.25 -13.73 13.72
CA ARG A 155 4.71 -14.62 12.67
C ARG A 155 3.33 -14.16 12.19
N GLU A 156 2.42 -13.86 13.12
CA GLU A 156 1.09 -13.33 12.76
C GLU A 156 1.22 -11.97 12.05
N PHE A 157 2.19 -11.13 12.42
CA PHE A 157 2.40 -9.84 11.77
C PHE A 157 2.85 -10.00 10.30
N ASN A 158 3.74 -10.95 10.04
CA ASN A 158 4.14 -11.29 8.66
C ASN A 158 2.96 -11.83 7.83
N LEU A 159 2.08 -12.62 8.45
CA LEU A 159 0.85 -13.09 7.78
C LEU A 159 -0.09 -11.92 7.49
N ALA A 160 -0.18 -10.95 8.39
CA ALA A 160 -0.95 -9.73 8.17
C ALA A 160 -0.43 -8.93 6.98
N ILE A 161 0.88 -8.71 6.91
CA ILE A 161 1.56 -8.03 5.79
C ILE A 161 1.32 -8.76 4.48
N THR A 162 1.45 -10.09 4.49
CA THR A 162 1.22 -10.91 3.28
C THR A 162 -0.22 -10.78 2.79
N ALA A 163 -1.20 -10.87 3.70
CA ALA A 163 -2.60 -10.70 3.35
C ALA A 163 -2.89 -9.29 2.80
N ALA A 164 -2.30 -8.25 3.40
CA ALA A 164 -2.41 -6.88 2.91
C ALA A 164 -1.77 -6.70 1.53
N ALA A 165 -0.59 -7.29 1.28
CA ALA A 165 0.10 -7.26 0.00
C ALA A 165 -0.73 -7.87 -1.15
N HIS A 166 -1.55 -8.87 -0.82
CA HIS A 166 -2.49 -9.49 -1.77
C HIS A 166 -3.84 -8.78 -1.86
N GLY A 167 -4.01 -7.62 -1.22
CA GLY A 167 -5.26 -6.87 -1.21
C GLY A 167 -6.36 -7.48 -0.33
N VAL A 168 -6.03 -8.49 0.48
CA VAL A 168 -6.97 -9.16 1.39
C VAL A 168 -6.95 -8.47 2.76
N GLY A 169 -7.48 -7.25 2.79
CA GLY A 169 -7.49 -6.41 4.00
C GLY A 169 -8.16 -7.05 5.21
N ILE A 170 -9.25 -7.82 5.00
CA ILE A 170 -9.93 -8.54 6.09
C ILE A 170 -9.07 -9.66 6.67
N GLY A 171 -8.27 -10.34 5.83
CA GLY A 171 -7.33 -11.36 6.28
C GLY A 171 -6.21 -10.73 7.11
N ALA A 172 -5.67 -9.61 6.65
CA ALA A 172 -4.67 -8.85 7.40
C ALA A 172 -5.19 -8.43 8.78
N HIS A 173 -6.45 -8.00 8.84
CA HIS A 173 -7.10 -7.61 10.08
C HIS A 173 -7.26 -8.76 11.08
N VAL A 174 -7.62 -9.96 10.63
CA VAL A 174 -7.74 -11.14 11.52
C VAL A 174 -6.41 -11.45 12.21
N TYR A 175 -5.30 -11.37 11.48
CA TYR A 175 -3.97 -11.59 12.06
C TYR A 175 -3.56 -10.49 13.05
N LEU A 176 -3.81 -9.22 12.73
CA LEU A 176 -3.55 -8.11 13.65
C LEU A 176 -4.38 -8.21 14.94
N ARG A 177 -5.63 -8.65 14.84
CA ARG A 177 -6.49 -8.86 16.00
C ARG A 177 -5.92 -9.90 16.97
N ARG A 178 -5.35 -11.00 16.47
CA ARG A 178 -4.72 -12.03 17.32
C ARG A 178 -3.51 -11.49 18.07
N ILE A 179 -2.68 -10.67 17.41
CA ILE A 179 -1.54 -10.00 18.05
C ILE A 179 -2.04 -9.11 19.18
N PHE A 180 -3.09 -8.34 18.92
CA PHE A 180 -3.70 -7.47 19.91
C PHE A 180 -4.30 -8.24 21.10
N GLU A 181 -5.08 -9.28 20.85
CA GLU A 181 -5.66 -10.12 21.91
C GLU A 181 -4.57 -10.77 22.76
N SER A 182 -3.46 -11.22 22.15
CA SER A 182 -2.30 -11.73 22.87
C SER A 182 -1.62 -10.67 23.75
N LEU A 183 -1.56 -9.41 23.32
CA LEU A 183 -0.99 -8.30 24.11
C LEU A 183 -1.87 -7.94 25.30
N VAL A 184 -3.20 -7.93 25.10
CA VAL A 184 -4.16 -7.68 26.18
C VAL A 184 -4.11 -8.79 27.22
N GLU A 185 -4.00 -10.04 26.78
CA GLU A 185 -3.84 -11.19 27.68
C GLU A 185 -2.54 -11.09 28.49
N GLU A 186 -1.42 -10.72 27.87
CA GLU A 186 -0.14 -10.53 28.56
C GLU A 186 -0.24 -9.44 29.65
N ALA A 187 -0.88 -8.30 29.33
CA ALA A 187 -1.15 -7.24 30.29
C ALA A 187 -2.09 -7.69 31.41
N HIS A 188 -3.09 -8.52 31.11
CA HIS A 188 -3.99 -9.10 32.10
C HIS A 188 -3.25 -10.01 33.08
N GLN A 189 -2.37 -10.89 32.59
CA GLN A 189 -1.57 -11.77 33.46
C GLN A 189 -0.68 -10.97 34.42
N LEU A 190 -0.14 -9.81 33.98
CA LEU A 190 0.62 -8.91 34.85
C LEU A 190 -0.27 -8.21 35.89
N ALA A 191 -1.42 -7.70 35.47
CA ALA A 191 -2.35 -6.99 36.35
C ALA A 191 -2.95 -7.91 37.43
N ARG A 192 -3.20 -9.19 37.10
CA ARG A 192 -3.72 -10.20 38.02
C ARG A 192 -2.81 -10.48 39.23
N VAL A 193 -1.51 -10.19 39.11
CA VAL A 193 -0.54 -10.35 40.21
C VAL A 193 -0.57 -9.16 41.18
N ARG A 194 -1.17 -8.02 40.81
CA ARG A 194 -1.29 -6.85 41.69
C ARG A 194 -2.40 -7.02 42.72
N ASP A 195 -2.15 -6.50 43.92
CA ASP A 195 -3.18 -6.36 44.96
C ASP A 195 -4.30 -5.41 44.49
N GLY A 196 -5.56 -5.86 44.65
CA GLY A 196 -6.75 -5.10 44.27
C GLY A 196 -7.28 -5.36 42.85
N TRP A 197 -6.80 -6.41 42.17
CA TRP A 197 -7.38 -6.84 40.90
C TRP A 197 -8.69 -7.63 41.10
N ASP A 198 -9.75 -7.22 40.40
CA ASP A 198 -11.04 -7.91 40.38
C ASP A 198 -11.21 -8.67 39.06
N GLU A 199 -10.97 -9.99 39.12
CA GLU A 199 -11.04 -10.88 37.97
C GLU A 199 -12.47 -11.01 37.42
N GLU A 200 -13.49 -10.94 38.29
CA GLU A 200 -14.88 -11.15 37.91
C GLU A 200 -15.41 -9.95 37.10
N VAL A 201 -14.96 -8.75 37.43
CA VAL A 201 -15.23 -7.52 36.67
C VAL A 201 -14.53 -7.57 35.32
N TYR A 202 -13.29 -8.07 35.25
CA TYR A 202 -12.54 -8.18 34.00
C TYR A 202 -13.18 -9.17 33.03
N GLU A 203 -13.56 -10.37 33.47
CA GLU A 203 -14.14 -11.39 32.58
C GLU A 203 -15.46 -10.92 31.93
N LYS A 204 -16.28 -10.17 32.67
CA LYS A 204 -17.57 -9.63 32.20
C LYS A 204 -17.42 -8.38 31.33
N ALA A 205 -16.27 -7.71 31.38
CA ALA A 205 -16.01 -6.49 30.63
C ALA A 205 -15.84 -6.74 29.13
N ARG A 206 -16.30 -5.79 28.31
CA ARG A 206 -16.05 -5.80 26.86
C ARG A 206 -14.59 -5.43 26.59
N MET A 207 -14.05 -5.80 25.43
CA MET A 207 -12.64 -5.54 25.12
C MET A 207 -12.22 -4.06 25.27
N ALA A 208 -13.08 -3.11 24.89
CA ALA A 208 -12.79 -1.68 25.08
C ALA A 208 -12.65 -1.30 26.57
N GLU A 209 -13.45 -1.92 27.44
CA GLU A 209 -13.40 -1.74 28.88
C GLU A 209 -12.17 -2.45 29.47
N LYS A 210 -11.85 -3.67 28.98
CA LYS A 210 -10.62 -4.39 29.33
C LYS A 210 -9.36 -3.57 29.04
N VAL A 211 -9.29 -2.95 27.87
CA VAL A 211 -8.17 -2.06 27.49
C VAL A 211 -8.09 -0.83 28.39
N ALA A 212 -9.24 -0.27 28.79
CA ALA A 212 -9.28 0.87 29.71
C ALA A 212 -8.81 0.49 31.12
N MET A 213 -9.14 -0.72 31.60
CA MET A 213 -8.65 -1.25 32.88
C MET A 213 -7.13 -1.52 32.85
N LEU A 214 -6.62 -1.97 31.71
CA LEU A 214 -5.21 -2.35 31.51
C LEU A 214 -4.34 -1.20 30.95
N ARG A 215 -4.84 0.04 31.00
CA ARG A 215 -4.20 1.19 30.33
C ARG A 215 -2.79 1.48 30.83
N SER A 216 -2.46 1.14 32.08
CA SER A 216 -1.13 1.36 32.66
C SER A 216 -0.09 0.35 32.19
N GLU A 217 -0.52 -0.86 31.79
CA GLU A 217 0.37 -1.96 31.41
C GLU A 217 0.47 -2.11 29.88
N LEU A 218 -0.45 -1.48 29.14
CA LEU A 218 -0.46 -1.49 27.67
C LEU A 218 0.42 -0.37 27.10
N PRO A 219 1.10 -0.60 25.96
CA PRO A 219 1.76 0.46 25.22
C PRO A 219 0.82 1.63 24.93
N THR A 220 1.30 2.86 25.10
CA THR A 220 0.53 4.11 24.98
C THR A 220 -0.30 4.16 23.69
N PHE A 221 0.24 3.68 22.57
CA PHE A 221 -0.44 3.59 21.28
C PHE A 221 -1.75 2.78 21.32
N LEU A 222 -1.76 1.63 22.00
CA LEU A 222 -2.96 0.78 22.10
C LEU A 222 -3.97 1.34 23.09
N ALA A 223 -3.48 1.97 24.16
CA ALA A 223 -4.28 2.66 25.15
C ALA A 223 -5.04 3.89 24.58
N GLU A 224 -4.45 4.58 23.60
CA GLU A 224 -4.99 5.81 23.01
C GLU A 224 -5.94 5.56 21.83
N HIS A 225 -5.88 4.38 21.21
CA HIS A 225 -6.71 4.04 20.05
C HIS A 225 -7.63 2.81 20.24
N PRO A 226 -8.56 2.79 21.23
CA PRO A 226 -9.55 1.71 21.39
C PRO A 226 -10.45 1.52 20.15
N GLN A 227 -10.55 2.55 19.30
CA GLN A 227 -11.33 2.56 18.07
C GLN A 227 -10.82 1.55 17.03
N LEU A 228 -9.51 1.22 17.05
CA LEU A 228 -8.93 0.18 16.19
C LEU A 228 -9.61 -1.17 16.43
N TYR A 229 -10.10 -1.38 17.66
CA TYR A 229 -10.93 -2.54 17.99
C TYR A 229 -12.35 -2.43 17.43
N LYS A 230 -13.02 -1.26 17.50
CA LYS A 230 -14.38 -1.10 16.95
C LYS A 230 -14.43 -1.29 15.43
N CYS A 231 -13.39 -0.85 14.72
CA CYS A 231 -13.27 -1.01 13.28
C CYS A 231 -13.35 -2.50 12.83
N SER A 232 -13.00 -3.43 13.72
CA SER A 232 -13.10 -4.89 13.49
C SER A 232 -14.52 -5.40 13.24
N ARG A 233 -15.55 -4.67 13.69
CA ARG A 233 -16.95 -5.09 13.55
C ARG A 233 -17.66 -4.46 12.34
N GLU A 234 -17.21 -3.29 11.89
CA GLU A 234 -17.85 -2.52 10.81
C GLU A 234 -17.30 -2.84 9.41
N ILE A 235 -16.04 -3.27 9.28
CA ILE A 235 -15.45 -3.58 7.96
C ILE A 235 -16.12 -4.79 7.30
N GLY A 236 -16.69 -5.71 8.08
CA GLY A 236 -17.48 -6.84 7.57
C GLY A 236 -18.83 -6.44 6.94
N LEU A 237 -19.34 -5.23 7.19
CA LEU A 237 -20.65 -4.78 6.70
C LEU A 237 -20.56 -3.85 5.47
N LYS A 238 -19.46 -3.12 5.30
CA LYS A 238 -19.34 -2.12 4.21
C LYS A 238 -18.83 -2.70 2.88
N ASN A 239 -18.15 -3.85 2.88
CA ASN A 239 -17.68 -4.49 1.65
C ASN A 239 -18.75 -5.32 0.93
N GLY A 240 -19.96 -5.47 1.48
CA GLY A 240 -21.11 -6.06 0.80
C GLY A 240 -21.88 -5.07 -0.10
N ALA A 241 -21.51 -3.79 -0.13
CA ALA A 241 -22.26 -2.74 -0.82
C ALA A 241 -21.53 -2.11 -2.03
N VAL A 242 -20.34 -2.60 -2.39
CA VAL A 242 -19.59 -2.16 -3.59
C VAL A 242 -19.40 -3.31 -4.59
N ALA A 243 -20.25 -4.34 -4.49
CA ALA A 243 -20.42 -5.39 -5.48
C ALA A 243 -21.88 -5.37 -5.95
N ALA A 244 -22.27 -4.28 -6.62
CA ALA A 244 -23.46 -4.17 -7.45
C ALA A 244 -23.15 -3.19 -8.58
#